data_AF-A0A4V2UQE4-F1
#
_entry.id   AF-A0A4V2UQE4-F1
#
_cell.length_a   1.000
_cell.length_b   1.000
_cell.length_c   1.000
_cell.angle_alpha   90.00
_cell.angle_beta   90.00
_cell.angle_gamma   90.00
#
_symmetry.space_group_name_H-M   'P 1'
#
loop_
_entity.id
_entity.type
_entity.pdbx_description
1 polymer ?
#
loop_
_entity_poly.entity_id
_entity_poly.type
_entity_poly.pdbx_seq_one_letter_code
_entity_poly.pdbx_strand_id
1 'polypeptide(L)' 'MKDTSAELWKLQNGVELKPELAAEVAKIACALKSLSAYASMAFGDEAVPDDLQKLVDDGLQAMARIFVV' A
#
# COMPACT_ATOMS: atom_id res chain seq x y z
N MET A 1 12.94 -17.07 -3.05
CA MET A 1 12.67 -15.75 -3.65
C MET A 1 13.06 -14.71 -2.61
N LYS A 2 14.01 -13.81 -2.91
CA LYS A 2 14.31 -12.67 -2.02
C LYS A 2 13.14 -11.70 -2.13
N ASP A 3 12.42 -11.48 -1.02
CA ASP A 3 11.39 -10.45 -0.91
C ASP A 3 11.97 -9.09 -1.31
N THR A 4 11.75 -8.71 -2.56
CA THR A 4 12.28 -7.48 -3.18
C THR A 4 11.42 -6.26 -2.82
N SER A 5 10.26 -6.50 -2.19
CA SER A 5 9.29 -5.48 -1.82
C SER A 5 9.84 -4.48 -0.79
N ALA A 6 10.70 -4.91 0.13
CA ALA A 6 11.22 -4.03 1.19
C ALA A 6 12.18 -2.95 0.68
N GLU A 7 12.83 -3.15 -0.48
CA GLU A 7 13.78 -2.17 -1.03
C GLU A 7 13.08 -0.97 -1.71
N LEU A 8 11.78 -1.10 -2.03
CA LEU A 8 10.98 -0.05 -2.66
C LEU A 8 10.38 0.95 -1.68
N TRP A 9 10.37 0.67 -0.37
CA TRP A 9 9.68 1.51 0.59
C TRP A 9 10.65 2.01 1.66
N LYS A 10 10.87 3.33 1.69
CA LYS A 10 11.70 4.00 2.70
C LYS A 10 10.79 4.75 3.66
N LEU A 11 11.13 4.77 4.94
CA LEU A 11 10.35 5.55 5.92
C LEU A 11 10.46 7.05 5.61
N GLN A 12 9.37 7.78 5.85
CA GLN A 12 9.40 9.24 5.86
C GLN A 12 10.35 9.77 6.94
N ASN A 13 10.91 10.95 6.72
CA ASN A 13 11.73 11.63 7.72
C ASN A 13 10.93 11.87 9.01
N GLY A 14 11.49 11.47 10.15
CA GLY A 14 10.85 11.60 11.46
C GLY A 14 9.90 10.46 11.82
N VAL A 15 9.70 9.48 10.94
CA VAL A 15 8.98 8.24 11.27
C VAL A 15 9.96 7.21 11.83
N GLU A 16 9.83 6.89 13.11
CA GLU A 16 10.59 5.83 13.76
C GLU A 16 9.76 4.55 13.83
N LEU A 17 10.17 3.55 13.06
CA LEU A 17 9.57 2.22 13.04
C LEU A 17 10.70 1.20 13.16
N LYS A 18 10.50 0.17 14.00
CA LYS A 18 11.44 -0.94 14.07
C LYS A 18 11.57 -1.57 12.69
N PRO A 19 12.79 -1.90 12.21
CA PRO A 19 12.99 -2.39 10.84
C PRO A 19 12.12 -3.62 10.49
N GLU A 20 11.96 -4.53 11.44
CA GLU A 20 11.09 -5.70 11.34
C GLU A 20 9.61 -5.34 11.17
N LEU A 21 9.12 -4.33 11.90
CA LEU A 21 7.75 -3.85 11.75
C LEU A 21 7.57 -3.04 10.46
N ALA A 22 8.56 -2.24 10.06
CA ALA A 22 8.54 -1.52 8.79
C ALA A 22 8.42 -2.48 7.59
N ALA A 23 9.13 -3.61 7.64
CA ALA A 23 9.06 -4.64 6.61
C ALA A 23 7.66 -5.28 6.53
N GLU A 24 7.03 -5.59 7.67
CA GLU A 24 5.66 -6.13 7.69
C GLU A 24 4.63 -5.10 7.18
N VAL A 25 4.75 -3.82 7.56
CA VAL A 25 3.87 -2.77 7.06
C VAL A 25 4.07 -2.55 5.55
N ALA A 26 5.30 -2.64 5.03
CA ALA A 26 5.57 -2.55 3.60
C ALA A 26 4.89 -3.69 2.81
N LYS A 27 4.83 -4.91 3.35
CA LYS A 27 4.08 -6.03 2.73
C LYS A 27 2.60 -5.72 2.64
N ILE A 28 2.01 -5.17 3.69
CA ILE A 28 0.59 -4.75 3.70
C ILE A 28 0.35 -3.64 2.67
N ALA A 29 1.26 -2.67 2.56
CA ALA A 29 1.18 -1.60 1.56
C ALA A 29 1.23 -2.15 0.12
N CYS A 30 2.11 -3.13 -0.15
CA CYS A 30 2.14 -3.82 -1.44
C CYS A 30 0.84 -4.57 -1.72
N ALA A 31 0.27 -5.26 -0.74
CA ALA A 31 -1.00 -5.97 -0.90
C ALA A 31 -2.17 -5.02 -1.24
N LEU A 32 -2.23 -3.86 -0.59
CA LEU A 32 -3.23 -2.83 -0.88
C LEU A 32 -3.08 -2.25 -2.29
N LYS A 33 -1.85 -1.97 -2.74
CA LYS A 33 -1.60 -1.54 -4.13
C LYS A 33 -2.01 -2.62 -5.14
N SER A 34 -1.69 -3.88 -4.88
CA SER A 34 -2.09 -5.00 -5.72
C SER A 34 -3.61 -5.17 -5.77
N LEU A 35 -4.30 -4.98 -4.64
CA LEU A 35 -5.75 -5.01 -4.57
C LEU A 35 -6.38 -3.86 -5.35
N SER A 36 -5.83 -2.64 -5.24
CA SER A 36 -6.24 -1.48 -6.04
C SER A 36 -6.14 -1.78 -7.54
N ALA A 37 -4.97 -2.26 -7.98
CA ALA A 37 -4.75 -2.62 -9.37
C ALA A 37 -5.72 -3.73 -9.84
N TYR A 38 -5.93 -4.75 -9.01
CA TYR A 38 -6.89 -5.82 -9.32
C TYR A 38 -8.32 -5.29 -9.42
N ALA A 39 -8.77 -4.44 -8.49
CA ALA A 39 -10.11 -3.86 -8.53
C ALA A 39 -10.30 -3.03 -9.82
N SER A 40 -9.34 -2.18 -10.18
CA SER A 40 -9.40 -1.42 -11.43
C SER A 40 -9.46 -2.32 -12.67
N MET A 41 -8.76 -3.46 -12.66
CA MET A 41 -8.79 -4.44 -13.77
C MET A 41 -10.08 -5.27 -13.80
N ALA A 42 -10.59 -5.70 -12.65
CA ALA A 42 -11.72 -6.62 -12.54
C ALA A 42 -13.06 -5.91 -12.77
N PHE A 43 -13.18 -4.65 -12.37
CA PHE A 43 -14.41 -3.87 -12.51
C PHE A 43 -14.41 -2.99 -13.78
N GLY A 44 -13.26 -2.69 -14.39
CA GLY A 44 -13.22 -1.92 -15.65
C GLY A 44 -13.85 -0.53 -15.49
N ASP A 45 -14.85 -0.20 -16.33
CA ASP A 45 -15.69 1.02 -16.24
C ASP A 45 -16.91 0.83 -15.32
N GLU A 46 -17.20 -0.39 -14.85
CA GLU A 46 -18.23 -0.59 -13.83
C GLU A 46 -17.67 -0.02 -12.53
N ALA A 47 -18.41 0.94 -11.95
CA ALA A 47 -17.98 1.66 -10.77
C ALA A 47 -17.49 0.67 -9.70
N VAL A 48 -16.17 0.68 -9.46
CA VAL A 48 -15.61 0.06 -8.25
C VAL A 48 -16.49 0.53 -7.11
N PRO A 49 -17.05 -0.37 -6.27
CA PRO A 49 -17.94 0.05 -5.21
C PRO A 49 -17.31 1.20 -4.43
N ASP A 50 -18.01 2.33 -4.30
CA ASP A 50 -17.45 3.56 -3.73
C ASP A 50 -16.78 3.33 -2.37
N ASP A 51 -17.37 2.44 -1.57
CA ASP A 51 -16.84 2.02 -0.27
C ASP A 51 -15.50 1.29 -0.37
N LEU A 52 -15.31 0.44 -1.39
CA LEU A 52 -14.06 -0.27 -1.65
C LEU A 52 -12.98 0.68 -2.17
N GLN A 53 -13.35 1.57 -3.10
CA GLN A 53 -12.43 2.58 -3.63
C GLN A 53 -11.94 3.49 -2.51
N LYS A 54 -12.87 3.99 -1.68
CA LYS A 54 -12.55 4.82 -0.52
C LYS A 54 -11.65 4.10 0.49
N LEU A 55 -11.93 2.83 0.80
CA LEU A 55 -11.12 2.05 1.72
C LEU A 55 -9.69 1.86 1.21
N VAL A 56 -9.53 1.61 -0.10
CA VAL A 56 -8.22 1.53 -0.75
C VAL A 56 -7.50 2.88 -0.70
N ASP A 57 -8.18 3.97 -1.04
CA ASP A 57 -7.60 5.31 -1.06
C ASP A 57 -7.16 5.78 0.34
N ASP A 58 -7.98 5.53 1.36
CA ASP A 58 -7.65 5.81 2.76
C ASP A 58 -6.41 5.02 3.20
N GLY A 59 -6.32 3.74 2.80
CA GLY A 59 -5.16 2.89 3.01
C GLY A 59 -3.90 3.45 2.33
N LEU A 60 -4.00 3.84 1.06
CA LEU A 60 -2.88 4.42 0.30
C LEU A 60 -2.42 5.76 0.89
N GLN A 61 -3.35 6.63 1.32
CA GLN A 61 -3.03 7.88 1.99
C GLN A 61 -2.37 7.67 3.34
N ALA A 62 -2.82 6.69 4.13
CA ALA A 62 -2.17 6.34 5.39
C ALA A 62 -0.73 5.87 5.13
N MET A 63 -0.51 5.05 4.09
CA MET A 63 0.84 4.60 3.73
C MET A 63 1.74 5.74 3.27
N ALA A 64 1.22 6.72 2.54
CA ALA A 64 1.98 7.89 2.10
C ALA A 64 2.52 8.74 3.27
N ARG A 65 1.93 8.65 4.47
CA ARG A 65 2.42 9.33 5.68
C ARG A 65 3.56 8.59 6.36
N ILE A 66 3.69 7.29 6.10
CA ILE A 66 4.67 6.41 6.74
C ILE A 66 5.87 6.19 5.83
N PHE A 67 5.62 6.03 4.52
CA PHE A 67 6.65 5.68 3.54
C PHE A 67 6.71 6.65 2.37
N VAL A 68 7.91 6.76 1.80
CA VAL A 68 8.17 7.23 0.45
C VAL A 68 8.55 6.04 -0.42
N VAL A 69 8.11 6.07 -1.67
CA VAL A 69 8.37 5.04 -2.69
C VAL A 69 9.51 5.51 -3.58
#